data_AF-A0A372QCG9-F1
#
_entry.id   AF-A0A372QCG9-F1
#
_cell.length_a   1.000
_cell.length_b   1.000
_cell.length_c   1.000
_cell.angle_alpha   90.00
_cell.angle_beta   90.00
_cell.angle_gamma   90.00
#
_symmetry.space_group_name_H-M   'P 1'
#
loop_
_entity.id
_entity.type
_entity.pdbx_description
1 polymer ?
#
loop_
_entity_poly.entity_id
_entity_poly.type
_entity_poly.pdbx_seq_one_letter_code
_entity_poly.pdbx_strand_id
1 'polypeptide(L)'
;MAMHDFTEKAKRGGIAMAAHQYFKANNPKMGVAFNPSKPTTWISYVDANNLYGWAMSQFLPIGNYRWEASPEYFKQNQDKQKQILNVILNTKPDAARGYFLNIKAHFSLKTHDYLQDLPPAVDNIAVKKENLSPYITRLVENLDGGQFPETEKLVPHLSKQEDYVIHYQKLQYYIKLGMVVNEVTQILSFDQDKWLAPYIAKNTNLHQQAKNAFEKDFFKLMNNSVYSKTMENVRKYQDVKLMKMTTDQDEKKFLKKIRKPSFKYAR
;
A
#
# COMPACT_ATOMS: atom_id res chain seq x y z
N MET A 1 -13.91 15.83 4.81
CA MET A 1 -13.61 14.40 4.56
C MET A 1 -13.92 13.62 5.81
N ALA A 2 -14.61 12.47 5.72
CA ALA A 2 -14.84 11.63 6.90
C ALA A 2 -13.52 10.98 7.34
N MET A 3 -13.39 10.65 8.65
CA MET A 3 -12.19 9.98 9.18
C MET A 3 -11.90 8.65 8.46
N HIS A 4 -12.96 7.94 8.09
CA HIS A 4 -12.88 6.71 7.31
C HIS A 4 -12.15 6.94 5.97
N ASP A 5 -12.59 7.93 5.17
CA ASP A 5 -11.99 8.20 3.86
C ASP A 5 -10.53 8.65 3.99
N PHE A 6 -10.22 9.39 5.07
CA PHE A 6 -8.85 9.76 5.40
C PHE A 6 -7.97 8.53 5.66
N THR A 7 -8.43 7.58 6.48
CA THR A 7 -7.68 6.34 6.75
C THR A 7 -7.58 5.43 5.52
N GLU A 8 -8.60 5.42 4.64
CA GLU A 8 -8.54 4.68 3.38
C GLU A 8 -7.45 5.19 2.46
N LYS A 9 -7.22 6.51 2.43
CA LYS A 9 -6.08 7.08 1.71
C LYS A 9 -4.71 6.59 2.20
N ALA A 10 -4.61 5.98 3.39
CA ALA A 10 -3.37 5.37 3.87
C ALA A 10 -3.23 3.89 3.47
N LYS A 11 -4.31 3.25 2.99
CA LYS A 11 -4.28 1.85 2.55
C LYS A 11 -3.38 1.70 1.32
N ARG A 12 -2.53 0.69 1.33
CA ARG A 12 -1.65 0.33 0.22
C ARG A 12 -1.69 -1.19 0.04
N GLY A 13 -1.59 -1.63 -1.21
CA GLY A 13 -1.50 -3.05 -1.54
C GLY A 13 -0.08 -3.60 -1.36
N GLY A 14 0.13 -4.85 -1.77
CA GLY A 14 1.47 -5.42 -1.91
C GLY A 14 2.25 -4.67 -3.00
N ILE A 15 3.52 -4.38 -2.72
CA ILE A 15 4.41 -3.76 -3.69
C ILE A 15 4.98 -4.87 -4.58
N ALA A 16 4.73 -4.77 -5.88
CA ALA A 16 5.32 -5.63 -6.89
C ALA A 16 6.14 -4.75 -7.85
N MET A 17 7.46 -4.88 -7.79
CA MET A 17 8.39 -4.06 -8.55
C MET A 17 9.57 -4.90 -9.04
N ALA A 18 10.03 -4.61 -10.26
CA ALA A 18 11.30 -5.11 -10.79
C ALA A 18 12.22 -3.91 -11.04
N ALA A 19 13.23 -3.74 -10.18
CA ALA A 19 14.19 -2.65 -10.25
C ALA A 19 15.17 -2.82 -11.41
N HIS A 20 15.77 -4.01 -11.50
CA HIS A 20 16.61 -4.42 -12.61
C HIS A 20 15.89 -5.47 -13.45
N GLN A 21 15.78 -5.20 -14.75
CA GLN A 21 15.01 -6.03 -15.68
C GLN A 21 15.67 -7.38 -15.96
N TYR A 22 17.01 -7.46 -15.84
CA TYR A 22 17.74 -8.69 -16.07
C TYR A 22 19.03 -8.72 -15.27
N PHE A 23 19.22 -9.80 -14.51
CA PHE A 23 20.49 -10.13 -13.89
C PHE A 23 20.74 -11.62 -14.07
N LYS A 24 21.95 -11.96 -14.56
CA LYS A 24 22.40 -13.35 -14.69
C LYS A 24 23.55 -13.56 -13.72
N ALA A 25 23.36 -14.49 -12.78
CA ALA A 25 24.43 -14.93 -11.91
C ALA A 25 25.59 -15.52 -12.73
N ASN A 26 26.81 -15.39 -12.22
CA ASN A 26 28.01 -16.02 -12.75
C ASN A 26 28.71 -16.73 -11.60
N ASN A 27 28.40 -18.00 -11.36
CA ASN A 27 29.05 -18.75 -10.28
C ASN A 27 29.39 -20.18 -10.70
N PRO A 28 30.33 -20.86 -10.02
CA PRO A 28 30.79 -22.19 -10.40
C PRO A 28 29.71 -23.28 -10.46
N LYS A 29 28.58 -23.12 -9.76
CA LYS A 29 27.43 -24.05 -9.87
C LYS A 29 26.73 -23.94 -11.24
N MET A 30 27.10 -22.92 -12.01
CA MET A 30 26.77 -22.66 -13.42
C MET A 30 27.09 -23.82 -14.39
N GLY A 31 28.05 -24.67 -14.04
CA GLY A 31 28.63 -25.66 -14.96
C GLY A 31 29.25 -24.98 -16.18
N VAL A 32 28.94 -25.47 -17.37
CA VAL A 32 29.46 -24.94 -18.66
C VAL A 32 29.10 -23.46 -18.91
N ALA A 33 28.09 -22.92 -18.22
CA ALA A 33 27.69 -21.52 -18.35
C ALA A 33 28.50 -20.56 -17.46
N PHE A 34 29.33 -21.07 -16.54
CA PHE A 34 30.20 -20.26 -15.70
C PHE A 34 31.37 -19.71 -16.52
N ASN A 35 31.61 -18.41 -16.41
CA ASN A 35 32.77 -17.77 -17.03
C ASN A 35 33.78 -17.33 -15.95
N PRO A 36 34.94 -18.01 -15.83
CA PRO A 36 35.95 -17.68 -14.84
C PRO A 36 36.65 -16.34 -15.10
N SER A 37 36.53 -15.76 -16.30
CA SER A 37 37.09 -14.42 -16.59
C SER A 37 36.20 -13.27 -16.13
N LYS A 38 34.99 -13.55 -15.63
CA LYS A 38 34.06 -12.54 -15.09
C LYS A 38 33.95 -12.65 -13.58
N PRO A 39 33.59 -11.56 -12.86
CA PRO A 39 33.36 -11.60 -11.42
C PRO A 39 32.35 -12.68 -11.04
N THR A 40 32.59 -13.35 -9.91
CA THR A 40 31.64 -14.33 -9.38
C THR A 40 30.45 -13.62 -8.77
N THR A 41 29.24 -13.94 -9.21
CA THR A 41 27.99 -13.34 -8.73
C THR A 41 26.92 -14.39 -8.41
N TRP A 42 26.09 -14.09 -7.43
CA TRP A 42 25.02 -14.95 -6.92
C TRP A 42 23.69 -14.20 -6.94
N ILE A 43 22.59 -14.95 -7.07
CA ILE A 43 21.23 -14.44 -6.86
C ILE A 43 20.72 -15.05 -5.57
N SER A 44 20.22 -14.21 -4.67
CA SER A 44 19.56 -14.65 -3.45
C SER A 44 18.04 -14.55 -3.62
N TYR A 45 17.33 -15.54 -3.12
CA TYR A 45 15.87 -15.51 -2.98
C TYR A 45 15.54 -15.48 -1.49
N VAL A 46 14.83 -14.43 -1.06
CA VAL A 46 14.40 -14.24 0.32
C VAL A 46 12.89 -14.14 0.33
N ASP A 47 12.25 -14.97 1.14
CA ASP A 47 10.81 -14.94 1.36
C ASP A 47 10.52 -14.76 2.86
N ALA A 48 9.62 -13.83 3.17
CA ALA A 48 9.25 -13.53 4.54
C ALA A 48 8.16 -14.49 5.03
N ASN A 49 8.52 -15.36 5.98
CA ASN A 49 7.57 -16.27 6.60
C ASN A 49 6.47 -15.49 7.34
N ASN A 50 5.21 -15.69 6.94
CA ASN A 50 4.02 -15.13 7.59
C ASN A 50 4.07 -13.59 7.78
N LEU A 51 4.46 -12.86 6.73
CA LEU A 51 4.59 -11.40 6.73
C LEU A 51 3.35 -10.67 7.28
N TYR A 52 2.15 -11.05 6.83
CA TYR A 52 0.90 -10.46 7.32
C TYR A 52 0.59 -10.82 8.77
N GLY A 53 0.89 -12.05 9.20
CA GLY A 53 0.76 -12.44 10.61
C GLY A 53 1.66 -11.61 11.53
N TRP A 54 2.91 -11.38 11.13
CA TRP A 54 3.82 -10.50 11.88
C TRP A 54 3.26 -9.08 11.99
N ALA A 55 2.76 -8.52 10.88
CA ALA A 55 2.15 -7.19 10.87
C ALA A 55 0.87 -7.11 11.73
N MET A 56 0.03 -8.14 11.68
CA MET A 56 -1.19 -8.22 12.51
C MET A 56 -0.89 -8.42 14.00
N SER A 57 0.33 -8.83 14.35
CA SER A 57 0.75 -8.97 15.75
C SER A 57 1.28 -7.67 16.37
N GLN A 58 1.36 -6.59 15.57
CA GLN A 58 1.77 -5.26 16.06
C GLN A 58 0.61 -4.56 16.79
N PHE A 59 0.89 -3.38 17.36
CA PHE A 59 -0.16 -2.50 17.87
C PHE A 59 -0.96 -1.93 16.70
N LEU A 60 -2.25 -2.21 16.69
CA LEU A 60 -3.18 -1.82 15.62
C LEU A 60 -4.27 -0.90 16.15
N PRO A 61 -4.86 -0.03 15.31
CA PRO A 61 -5.98 0.80 15.71
C PRO A 61 -7.15 -0.03 16.25
N ILE A 62 -7.71 0.38 17.39
CA ILE A 62 -8.89 -0.25 18.02
C ILE A 62 -10.09 0.69 18.13
N GLY A 63 -9.91 2.01 18.01
CA GLY A 63 -11.01 2.97 18.09
C GLY A 63 -10.61 4.34 18.60
N ASN A 64 -11.60 5.07 19.14
CA ASN A 64 -11.44 6.40 19.74
C ASN A 64 -10.66 7.38 18.85
N TYR A 65 -11.01 7.37 17.57
CA TYR A 65 -10.44 8.26 16.55
C TYR A 65 -10.76 9.72 16.86
N ARG A 66 -9.76 10.59 16.82
CA ARG A 66 -9.90 12.03 17.09
C ARG A 66 -9.05 12.84 16.14
N TRP A 67 -9.61 13.91 15.60
CA TRP A 67 -8.82 14.92 14.91
C TRP A 67 -8.03 15.72 15.93
N GLU A 68 -6.71 15.54 15.95
CA GLU A 68 -5.81 16.35 16.79
C GLU A 68 -5.50 17.69 16.12
N ALA A 69 -5.48 17.70 14.79
CA ALA A 69 -5.30 18.91 14.01
C ALA A 69 -5.99 18.79 12.64
N SER A 70 -6.82 19.79 12.31
CA SER A 70 -7.39 19.97 10.98
C SER A 70 -6.58 20.99 10.17
N PRO A 71 -6.85 21.15 8.86
CA PRO A 71 -6.22 22.19 8.07
C PRO A 71 -6.46 23.60 8.64
N GLU A 72 -7.66 23.86 9.18
CA GLU A 72 -8.03 25.13 9.80
C GLU A 72 -7.24 25.38 11.09
N TYR A 73 -7.03 24.34 11.90
CA TYR A 73 -6.21 24.43 13.11
C TYR A 73 -4.78 24.88 12.78
N PHE A 74 -4.15 24.28 11.75
CA PHE A 74 -2.78 24.65 11.37
C PHE A 74 -2.67 26.02 10.70
N LYS A 75 -3.72 26.49 9.99
CA LYS A 75 -3.76 27.87 9.50
C LYS A 75 -3.66 28.90 10.63
N GLN A 76 -4.21 28.59 11.80
CA GLN A 76 -4.19 29.46 12.98
C GLN A 76 -2.98 29.20 13.90
N ASN A 77 -2.31 28.05 13.79
CA ASN A 77 -1.30 27.57 14.73
C ASN A 77 -0.06 27.00 13.99
N GLN A 78 0.54 27.75 13.07
CA GLN A 78 1.67 27.26 12.25
C GLN A 78 2.85 26.76 13.10
N ASP A 79 3.16 27.43 14.21
CA ASP A 79 4.26 27.04 15.11
C ASP A 79 4.04 25.68 15.78
N LYS A 80 2.78 25.26 15.95
CA LYS A 80 2.44 23.97 16.56
C LYS A 80 2.75 22.79 15.66
N GLN A 81 2.85 23.00 14.35
CA GLN A 81 3.07 21.92 13.40
C GLN A 81 4.38 21.17 13.67
N LYS A 82 5.49 21.89 13.88
CA LYS A 82 6.79 21.29 14.22
C LYS A 82 6.76 20.61 15.59
N GLN A 83 6.11 21.24 16.57
CA GLN A 83 5.99 20.69 17.92
C GLN A 83 5.25 19.35 17.91
N ILE A 84 4.07 19.29 17.28
CA ILE A 84 3.26 18.08 17.22
C ILE A 84 3.95 17.00 16.39
N LEU A 85 4.54 17.35 15.25
CA LEU A 85 5.31 16.39 14.44
C LEU A 85 6.44 15.76 15.26
N ASN A 86 7.18 16.54 16.05
CA ASN A 86 8.25 16.02 16.89
C ASN A 86 7.72 15.03 17.96
N VAL A 87 6.58 15.31 18.59
CA VAL A 87 5.95 14.37 19.53
C VAL A 87 5.59 13.05 18.84
N ILE A 88 4.99 13.12 17.65
CA ILE A 88 4.60 11.93 16.88
C ILE A 88 5.83 11.12 16.45
N LEU A 89 6.89 11.78 15.98
CA LEU A 89 8.13 11.11 15.57
C LEU A 89 8.83 10.41 16.73
N ASN A 90 8.62 10.85 17.97
CA ASN A 90 9.16 10.22 19.18
C ASN A 90 8.17 9.26 19.87
N THR A 91 6.95 9.08 19.33
CA THR A 91 5.96 8.16 19.89
C THR A 91 6.40 6.71 19.66
N LYS A 92 6.35 5.88 20.70
CA LYS A 92 6.75 4.48 20.60
C LYS A 92 5.71 3.62 19.84
N PRO A 93 6.12 2.48 19.26
CA PRO A 93 5.19 1.54 18.65
C PRO A 93 4.13 0.97 19.61
N ASP A 94 4.45 0.87 20.90
CA ASP A 94 3.60 0.32 21.97
C ASP A 94 2.87 1.39 22.79
N ALA A 95 2.89 2.64 22.34
CA ALA A 95 2.13 3.71 22.97
C ALA A 95 0.62 3.43 22.90
N ALA A 96 -0.13 3.92 23.89
CA ALA A 96 -1.59 3.76 23.92
C ALA A 96 -2.29 4.44 22.72
N ARG A 97 -1.67 5.49 22.15
CA ARG A 97 -2.19 6.21 20.98
C ARG A 97 -1.23 6.14 19.80
N GLY A 98 -1.79 5.91 18.62
CA GLY A 98 -1.12 6.03 17.32
C GLY A 98 -1.70 7.17 16.48
N TYR A 99 -1.07 7.44 15.34
CA TYR A 99 -1.44 8.55 14.46
C TYR A 99 -1.40 8.20 12.97
N PHE A 100 -2.34 8.78 12.22
CA PHE A 100 -2.25 9.00 10.79
C PHE A 100 -2.06 10.49 10.52
N LEU A 101 -1.16 10.81 9.59
CA LEU A 101 -0.86 12.18 9.21
C LEU A 101 -1.08 12.33 7.72
N ASN A 102 -1.62 13.47 7.29
CA ASN A 102 -1.51 13.90 5.91
C ASN A 102 -0.38 14.91 5.81
N ILE A 103 0.55 14.66 4.89
CA ILE A 103 1.80 15.41 4.79
C ILE A 103 2.10 15.82 3.35
N LYS A 104 2.84 16.92 3.24
CA LYS A 104 3.68 17.22 2.08
C LYS A 104 5.11 16.88 2.41
N ALA A 105 5.76 16.04 1.61
CA ALA A 105 7.10 15.56 1.90
C ALA A 105 7.87 15.18 0.65
N HIS A 106 9.18 15.08 0.77
CA HIS A 106 10.06 14.59 -0.30
C HIS A 106 11.26 13.86 0.28
N PHE A 107 11.85 12.94 -0.49
CA PHE A 107 13.16 12.39 -0.15
C PHE A 107 14.26 13.35 -0.59
N SER A 108 15.25 13.57 0.27
CA SER A 108 16.43 14.37 -0.08
C SER A 108 17.12 13.78 -1.31
N LEU A 109 17.54 14.62 -2.27
CA LEU A 109 18.22 14.16 -3.49
C LEU A 109 19.44 13.28 -3.20
N LYS A 110 20.09 13.50 -2.05
CA LYS A 110 21.26 12.72 -1.60
C LYS A 110 20.95 11.23 -1.35
N THR A 111 19.68 10.88 -1.15
CA THR A 111 19.27 9.48 -0.91
C THR A 111 18.66 8.83 -2.15
N HIS A 112 18.54 9.55 -3.27
CA HIS A 112 17.86 9.03 -4.46
C HIS A 112 18.61 7.85 -5.07
N ASP A 113 19.92 7.96 -5.27
CA ASP A 113 20.74 6.87 -5.82
C ASP A 113 20.66 5.59 -4.98
N TYR A 114 20.55 5.72 -3.66
CA TYR A 114 20.41 4.58 -2.75
C TYR A 114 19.00 3.96 -2.78
N LEU A 115 17.97 4.78 -2.96
CA LEU A 115 16.57 4.36 -2.90
C LEU A 115 15.97 4.01 -4.27
N GLN A 116 16.68 4.28 -5.37
CA GLN A 116 16.14 4.15 -6.73
C GLN A 116 15.63 2.74 -7.04
N ASP A 117 16.29 1.71 -6.49
CA ASP A 117 15.93 0.31 -6.75
C ASP A 117 14.69 -0.11 -5.97
N LEU A 118 14.43 0.50 -4.82
CA LEU A 118 13.23 0.24 -4.02
C LEU A 118 12.73 1.53 -3.38
N PRO A 119 12.07 2.42 -4.17
CA PRO A 119 11.52 3.65 -3.65
C PRO A 119 10.52 3.33 -2.54
N PRO A 120 10.68 3.92 -1.34
CA PRO A 120 9.90 3.50 -0.19
C PRO A 120 8.46 4.03 -0.25
N ALA A 121 8.25 5.26 -0.74
CA ALA A 121 6.93 5.87 -0.86
C ALA A 121 6.18 5.35 -2.07
N VAL A 122 4.88 5.13 -1.89
CA VAL A 122 4.00 4.47 -2.86
C VAL A 122 2.69 5.22 -2.97
N ASP A 123 2.21 5.44 -4.19
CA ASP A 123 0.90 6.04 -4.47
C ASP A 123 0.17 5.31 -5.61
N ASN A 124 -1.15 5.46 -5.64
CA ASN A 124 -1.94 5.02 -6.79
C ASN A 124 -1.84 6.10 -7.87
N ILE A 125 -1.11 5.79 -8.94
CA ILE A 125 -0.87 6.72 -10.05
C ILE A 125 -1.53 6.14 -11.30
N ALA A 126 -2.36 6.96 -11.97
CA ALA A 126 -2.80 6.69 -13.32
C ALA A 126 -1.60 6.90 -14.26
N VAL A 127 -0.93 5.80 -14.63
CA VAL A 127 0.25 5.85 -15.50
C VAL A 127 -0.21 6.27 -16.90
N LYS A 128 0.40 7.32 -17.43
CA LYS A 128 0.15 7.81 -18.80
C LYS A 128 1.24 7.40 -19.75
N LYS A 129 0.97 7.50 -21.06
CA LYS A 129 1.93 7.17 -22.11
C LYS A 129 3.20 8.03 -22.00
N GLU A 130 3.06 9.29 -21.59
CA GLU A 130 4.20 10.20 -21.37
C GLU A 130 5.11 9.78 -20.21
N ASN A 131 4.63 8.93 -19.29
CA ASN A 131 5.44 8.44 -18.16
C ASN A 131 6.23 7.18 -18.52
N LEU A 132 6.04 6.62 -19.72
CA LEU A 132 6.69 5.39 -20.14
C LEU A 132 8.15 5.66 -20.52
N SER A 133 9.02 4.73 -20.14
CA SER A 133 10.40 4.74 -20.64
C SER A 133 10.40 4.53 -22.17
N PRO A 134 11.42 5.02 -22.89
CA PRO A 134 11.53 4.83 -24.34
C PRO A 134 11.38 3.37 -24.79
N TYR A 135 11.89 2.43 -23.97
CA TYR A 135 11.76 1.00 -24.24
C TYR A 135 10.32 0.50 -24.13
N ILE A 136 9.61 0.86 -23.06
CA ILE A 136 8.20 0.45 -22.88
C ILE A 136 7.33 1.10 -23.95
N THR A 137 7.59 2.35 -24.32
CA THR A 137 6.91 3.03 -25.43
C THR A 137 7.05 2.22 -26.73
N ARG A 138 8.27 1.78 -27.06
CA ARG A 138 8.51 0.95 -28.24
C ARG A 138 7.79 -0.40 -28.16
N LEU A 139 7.71 -1.02 -26.99
CA LEU A 139 6.97 -2.28 -26.81
C LEU A 139 5.47 -2.09 -27.03
N VAL A 140 4.88 -1.05 -26.44
CA VAL A 140 3.47 -0.71 -26.62
C VAL A 140 3.15 -0.45 -28.10
N GLU A 141 4.04 0.22 -28.82
CA GLU A 141 3.89 0.46 -30.26
C GLU A 141 3.94 -0.83 -31.07
N ASN A 142 4.88 -1.73 -30.76
CA ASN A 142 5.11 -2.96 -31.52
C ASN A 142 4.13 -4.09 -31.19
N LEU A 143 3.68 -4.21 -29.93
CA LEU A 143 2.89 -5.34 -29.45
C LEU A 143 1.40 -4.99 -29.33
N ASP A 144 1.09 -3.77 -28.88
CA ASP A 144 -0.28 -3.35 -28.56
C ASP A 144 -0.84 -2.33 -29.57
N GLY A 145 -0.19 -2.17 -30.73
CA GLY A 145 -0.61 -1.23 -31.77
C GLY A 145 -0.66 0.22 -31.27
N GLY A 146 0.17 0.56 -30.28
CA GLY A 146 0.21 1.88 -29.67
C GLY A 146 -0.84 2.14 -28.59
N GLN A 147 -1.71 1.16 -28.29
CA GLN A 147 -2.76 1.30 -27.27
C GLN A 147 -2.20 1.11 -25.86
N PHE A 148 -2.40 2.10 -25.00
CA PHE A 148 -2.03 2.02 -23.59
C PHE A 148 -3.19 2.54 -22.74
N PRO A 149 -4.03 1.66 -22.16
CA PRO A 149 -5.11 2.11 -21.30
C PRO A 149 -4.54 2.71 -20.02
N GLU A 150 -4.89 3.96 -19.75
CA GLU A 150 -4.59 4.60 -18.48
C GLU A 150 -5.25 3.80 -17.35
N THR A 151 -4.41 3.25 -16.48
CA THR A 151 -4.85 2.44 -15.35
C THR A 151 -4.13 2.90 -14.10
N GLU A 152 -4.87 3.03 -13.00
CA GLU A 152 -4.26 3.29 -11.71
C GLU A 152 -3.46 2.07 -11.28
N LYS A 153 -2.17 2.31 -10.99
CA LYS A 153 -1.25 1.30 -10.47
C LYS A 153 -0.66 1.81 -9.18
N LEU A 154 -0.37 0.88 -8.27
CA LEU A 154 0.41 1.17 -7.08
C LEU A 154 1.87 1.31 -7.50
N VAL A 155 2.37 2.54 -7.55
CA VAL A 155 3.71 2.86 -8.05
C VAL A 155 4.59 3.31 -6.88
N PRO A 156 5.76 2.69 -6.67
CA PRO A 156 6.81 3.24 -5.83
C PRO A 156 7.56 4.34 -6.56
N HIS A 157 7.75 5.51 -5.94
CA HIS A 157 8.48 6.63 -6.55
C HIS A 157 9.10 7.56 -5.51
N LEU A 158 10.06 8.37 -5.98
CA LEU A 158 10.79 9.35 -5.17
C LEU A 158 10.37 10.81 -5.43
N SER A 159 9.28 11.02 -6.18
CA SER A 159 8.77 12.39 -6.39
C SER A 159 8.27 13.02 -5.10
N LYS A 160 7.94 14.31 -5.16
CA LYS A 160 7.31 15.00 -4.04
C LYS A 160 5.91 14.47 -3.81
N GLN A 161 5.56 14.31 -2.53
CA GLN A 161 4.25 13.85 -2.10
C GLN A 161 3.50 15.05 -1.56
N GLU A 162 2.33 15.34 -2.13
CA GLU A 162 1.58 16.58 -1.87
C GLU A 162 0.28 16.37 -1.05
N ASP A 163 -0.23 15.14 -1.02
CA ASP A 163 -1.43 14.72 -0.25
C ASP A 163 -1.22 13.27 0.23
N TYR A 164 -0.21 13.07 1.07
CA TYR A 164 0.24 11.73 1.46
C TYR A 164 -0.25 11.36 2.86
N VAL A 165 -1.29 10.53 2.94
CA VAL A 165 -1.74 9.99 4.23
C VAL A 165 -0.88 8.79 4.63
N ILE A 166 -0.23 8.88 5.79
CA ILE A 166 0.75 7.91 6.28
C ILE A 166 0.56 7.59 7.76
N HIS A 167 0.78 6.32 8.12
CA HIS A 167 0.86 5.86 9.51
C HIS A 167 2.17 6.32 10.17
N TYR A 168 2.12 6.77 11.42
CA TYR A 168 3.28 7.38 12.10
C TYR A 168 4.54 6.51 12.12
N GLN A 169 4.43 5.20 12.35
CA GLN A 169 5.58 4.30 12.34
C GLN A 169 6.26 4.22 10.95
N LYS A 170 5.45 4.28 9.89
CA LYS A 170 5.97 4.31 8.51
C LYS A 170 6.67 5.65 8.25
N LEU A 171 6.13 6.74 8.76
CA LEU A 171 6.76 8.06 8.67
C LEU A 171 8.10 8.08 9.40
N GLN A 172 8.17 7.57 10.63
CA GLN A 172 9.42 7.42 11.37
C GLN A 172 10.48 6.64 10.58
N TYR A 173 10.08 5.55 9.92
CA TYR A 173 10.98 4.80 9.04
C TYR A 173 11.42 5.63 7.83
N TYR A 174 10.52 6.35 7.17
CA TYR A 174 10.85 7.18 6.01
C TYR A 174 11.77 8.35 6.36
N ILE A 175 11.61 8.97 7.54
CA ILE A 175 12.53 10.01 8.03
C ILE A 175 13.95 9.43 8.16
N LYS A 176 14.10 8.20 8.68
CA LYS A 176 15.41 7.52 8.75
C LYS A 176 16.02 7.26 7.37
N LEU A 177 15.19 7.04 6.35
CA LEU A 177 15.61 6.91 4.96
C LEU A 177 15.89 8.25 4.26
N GLY A 178 15.73 9.39 4.96
CA GLY A 178 16.00 10.73 4.42
C GLY A 178 14.79 11.47 3.86
N MET A 179 13.57 11.07 4.22
CA MET A 179 12.38 11.89 3.96
C MET A 179 12.44 13.19 4.79
N VAL A 180 12.10 14.29 4.15
CA VAL A 180 11.90 15.61 4.75
C VAL A 180 10.43 15.96 4.65
N VAL A 181 9.79 16.21 5.79
CA VAL A 181 8.41 16.68 5.86
C VAL A 181 8.40 18.19 5.68
N ASN A 182 7.80 18.66 4.59
CA ASN A 182 7.61 20.08 4.31
C ASN A 182 6.42 20.64 5.08
N GLU A 183 5.31 19.91 5.09
CA GLU A 183 4.06 20.34 5.70
C GLU A 183 3.31 19.15 6.31
N VAL A 184 2.60 19.37 7.42
CA VAL A 184 1.60 18.45 7.98
C VAL A 184 0.27 19.17 7.89
N THR A 185 -0.66 18.61 7.13
CA THR A 185 -1.95 19.27 6.84
C THR A 185 -3.06 18.79 7.77
N GLN A 186 -3.00 17.53 8.21
CA GLN A 186 -4.01 16.92 9.08
C GLN A 186 -3.39 15.86 9.98
N ILE A 187 -3.93 15.69 11.19
CA ILE A 187 -3.52 14.65 12.14
C ILE A 187 -4.76 13.99 12.73
N LEU A 188 -4.85 12.68 12.54
CA LEU A 188 -5.86 11.81 13.13
C LEU A 188 -5.18 10.86 14.12
N SER A 189 -5.58 10.89 15.37
CA SER A 189 -5.10 9.95 16.39
C SER A 189 -6.12 8.84 16.65
N PHE A 190 -5.68 7.74 17.22
CA PHE A 190 -6.50 6.59 17.60
C PHE A 190 -5.88 5.84 18.78
N ASP A 191 -6.69 5.11 19.52
CA ASP A 191 -6.19 4.14 20.50
C ASP A 191 -5.72 2.88 19.76
N GLN A 192 -4.63 2.26 20.24
CA GLN A 192 -4.07 1.06 19.63
C GLN A 192 -3.69 0.00 20.67
N ASP A 193 -3.82 -1.27 20.27
CA ASP A 193 -3.43 -2.42 21.09
C ASP A 193 -3.03 -3.60 20.19
N LYS A 194 -2.33 -4.58 20.74
CA LYS A 194 -1.92 -5.83 20.09
C LYS A 194 -3.02 -6.91 20.15
N TRP A 195 -4.27 -6.51 19.93
CA TRP A 195 -5.44 -7.36 20.16
C TRP A 195 -5.48 -8.61 19.26
N LEU A 196 -4.86 -8.58 18.08
CA LEU A 196 -4.74 -9.73 17.18
C LEU A 196 -3.55 -10.64 17.50
N ALA A 197 -2.56 -10.19 18.30
CA ALA A 197 -1.34 -10.96 18.55
C ALA A 197 -1.61 -12.34 19.19
N PRO A 198 -2.51 -12.49 20.20
CA PRO A 198 -2.82 -13.81 20.75
C PRO A 198 -3.43 -14.77 19.72
N TYR A 199 -4.27 -14.24 18.81
CA TYR A 199 -4.90 -15.01 17.75
C TYR A 199 -3.87 -15.51 16.73
N ILE A 200 -2.99 -14.62 16.27
CA ILE A 200 -1.92 -14.98 15.33
C ILE A 200 -0.96 -15.99 15.98
N ALA A 201 -0.54 -15.76 17.22
CA ALA A 201 0.36 -16.67 17.94
C ALA A 201 -0.24 -18.08 18.06
N LYS A 202 -1.54 -18.17 18.41
CA LYS A 202 -2.27 -19.44 18.46
C LYS A 202 -2.24 -20.17 17.11
N ASN A 203 -2.61 -19.48 16.03
CA ASN A 203 -2.64 -20.09 14.69
C ASN A 203 -1.24 -20.49 14.20
N THR A 204 -0.21 -19.69 14.50
CA THR A 204 1.18 -20.03 14.16
C THR A 204 1.66 -21.27 14.91
N ASN A 205 1.34 -21.40 16.20
CA ASN A 205 1.69 -22.60 16.98
C ASN A 205 0.97 -23.84 16.44
N LEU A 206 -0.33 -23.73 16.14
CA LEU A 206 -1.10 -24.83 15.56
C LEU A 206 -0.59 -25.22 14.17
N HIS A 207 -0.22 -24.25 13.34
CA HIS A 207 0.40 -24.48 12.03
C HIS A 207 1.74 -25.25 12.15
N GLN A 208 2.56 -24.93 13.15
CA GLN A 208 3.82 -25.64 13.39
C GLN A 208 3.62 -27.09 13.85
N GLN A 209 2.57 -27.34 14.63
CA GLN A 209 2.22 -28.67 15.16
C GLN A 209 1.44 -29.54 14.16
N ALA A 210 0.89 -28.94 13.10
CA ALA A 210 0.08 -29.61 12.10
C ALA A 210 0.83 -30.78 11.43
N LYS A 211 0.17 -31.94 11.37
CA LYS A 211 0.78 -33.20 10.89
C LYS A 211 0.50 -33.45 9.41
N ASN A 212 -0.49 -32.78 8.84
CA ASN A 212 -0.91 -32.95 7.46
C ASN A 212 -1.00 -31.59 6.72
N ALA A 213 -1.04 -31.65 5.39
CA ALA A 213 -1.09 -30.46 4.54
C ALA A 213 -2.38 -29.65 4.76
N PHE A 214 -3.52 -30.34 4.97
CA PHE A 214 -4.80 -29.70 5.20
C PHE A 214 -4.79 -28.78 6.44
N GLU A 215 -4.31 -29.27 7.57
CA GLU A 215 -4.20 -28.48 8.81
C GLU A 215 -3.27 -27.27 8.65
N LYS A 216 -2.13 -27.45 7.95
CA LYS A 216 -1.22 -26.34 7.65
C LYS A 216 -1.92 -25.26 6.82
N ASP A 217 -2.57 -25.65 5.74
CA ASP A 217 -3.28 -24.72 4.86
C ASP A 217 -4.46 -24.05 5.59
N PHE A 218 -5.16 -24.78 6.46
CA PHE A 218 -6.23 -24.24 7.28
C PHE A 218 -5.75 -23.13 8.22
N PHE A 219 -4.73 -23.36 9.05
CA PHE A 219 -4.23 -22.34 9.99
C PHE A 219 -3.57 -21.15 9.27
N LYS A 220 -2.94 -21.39 8.12
CA LYS A 220 -2.45 -20.32 7.24
C LYS A 220 -3.59 -19.46 6.70
N LEU A 221 -4.68 -20.09 6.23
CA LEU A 221 -5.86 -19.41 5.73
C LEU A 221 -6.51 -18.57 6.83
N MET A 222 -6.65 -19.10 8.04
CA MET A 222 -7.24 -18.36 9.17
C MET A 222 -6.53 -17.03 9.44
N ASN A 223 -5.20 -16.99 9.36
CA ASN A 223 -4.45 -15.74 9.45
C ASN A 223 -4.75 -14.80 8.26
N ASN A 224 -4.65 -15.29 7.02
CA ASN A 224 -4.81 -14.47 5.82
C ASN A 224 -6.24 -13.92 5.63
N SER A 225 -7.25 -14.69 6.03
CA SER A 225 -8.65 -14.32 5.94
C SER A 225 -9.01 -13.15 6.86
N VAL A 226 -8.43 -13.08 8.07
CA VAL A 226 -8.66 -11.94 8.99
C VAL A 226 -8.17 -10.63 8.39
N TYR A 227 -6.96 -10.62 7.83
CA TYR A 227 -6.44 -9.44 7.12
C TYR A 227 -7.37 -9.03 5.97
N SER A 228 -7.75 -10.01 5.15
CA SER A 228 -8.58 -9.76 3.96
C SER A 228 -9.95 -9.17 4.35
N LYS A 229 -10.55 -9.67 5.44
CA LYS A 229 -11.84 -9.21 5.92
C LYS A 229 -11.80 -7.81 6.53
N THR A 230 -10.74 -7.47 7.26
CA THR A 230 -10.57 -6.14 7.88
C THR A 230 -10.27 -5.05 6.86
N MET A 231 -9.70 -5.40 5.71
CA MET A 231 -9.40 -4.47 4.61
C MET A 231 -10.48 -4.43 3.52
N GLU A 232 -11.55 -5.19 3.67
CA GLU A 232 -12.60 -5.32 2.66
C GLU A 232 -13.33 -3.99 2.39
N ASN A 233 -13.55 -3.69 1.11
CA ASN A 233 -14.38 -2.55 0.71
C ASN A 233 -15.84 -2.97 0.57
N VAL A 234 -16.60 -2.82 1.66
CA VAL A 234 -18.02 -3.16 1.73
C VAL A 234 -18.90 -2.33 0.78
N ARG A 235 -18.43 -1.18 0.30
CA ARG A 235 -19.17 -0.37 -0.70
C ARG A 235 -19.31 -1.10 -2.04
N LYS A 236 -18.42 -2.06 -2.33
CA LYS A 236 -18.51 -2.90 -3.54
C LYS A 236 -19.63 -3.94 -3.46
N TYR A 237 -20.27 -4.13 -2.31
CA TYR A 237 -21.41 -5.05 -2.18
C TYR A 237 -22.68 -4.52 -2.84
N GLN A 238 -22.75 -3.21 -3.10
CA GLN A 238 -23.88 -2.57 -3.76
C GLN A 238 -23.37 -1.78 -4.97
N ASP A 239 -23.85 -2.14 -6.16
CA ASP A 239 -23.60 -1.40 -7.41
C ASP A 239 -24.84 -0.54 -7.72
N VAL A 240 -24.81 0.71 -7.25
CA VAL A 240 -25.88 1.69 -7.54
C VAL A 240 -25.50 2.45 -8.82
N LYS A 241 -26.38 2.41 -9.82
CA LYS A 241 -26.20 3.15 -11.09
C LYS A 241 -27.33 4.13 -11.30
N LEU A 242 -27.00 5.41 -11.36
CA LEU A 242 -27.89 6.44 -11.87
C LEU A 242 -27.78 6.46 -13.39
N MET A 243 -28.89 6.23 -14.08
CA MET A 243 -28.94 6.19 -15.53
C MET A 243 -29.91 7.27 -16.01
N LYS A 244 -29.44 8.13 -16.92
CA LYS A 244 -30.31 9.06 -17.63
C LYS A 244 -31.20 8.24 -18.57
N MET A 245 -32.44 8.65 -18.79
CA MET A 245 -33.36 8.02 -19.76
C MET A 245 -33.75 9.04 -20.82
N THR A 246 -32.75 9.54 -21.54
CA THR A 246 -32.92 10.63 -22.50
C THR A 246 -32.88 10.17 -23.95
N THR A 247 -32.36 8.97 -24.20
CA THR A 247 -32.21 8.40 -25.55
C THR A 247 -32.54 6.91 -25.56
N ASP A 248 -32.88 6.37 -26.73
CA ASP A 248 -33.10 4.93 -26.94
C ASP A 248 -31.86 4.08 -26.57
N GLN A 249 -30.66 4.66 -26.71
CA GLN A 249 -29.44 3.99 -26.29
C GLN A 249 -29.35 3.86 -24.77
N ASP A 250 -29.82 4.86 -24.03
CA ASP A 250 -29.84 4.82 -22.57
C ASP A 250 -30.86 3.79 -22.07
N GLU A 251 -32.03 3.72 -22.70
CA GLU A 251 -33.05 2.71 -22.40
C GLU A 251 -32.51 1.29 -22.62
N LYS A 252 -31.84 1.04 -23.76
CA LYS A 252 -31.20 -0.26 -24.03
C LYS A 252 -30.16 -0.62 -22.97
N LYS A 253 -29.34 0.36 -22.53
CA LYS A 253 -28.35 0.14 -21.47
C LYS A 253 -29.03 -0.17 -20.13
N PHE A 254 -30.14 0.49 -19.82
CA PHE A 254 -30.91 0.27 -18.61
C PHE A 254 -31.54 -1.13 -18.58
N LEU A 255 -32.24 -1.51 -19.65
CA LEU A 255 -32.84 -2.83 -19.80
C LEU A 255 -31.79 -3.94 -19.63
N LYS A 256 -30.58 -3.75 -20.19
CA LYS A 256 -29.47 -4.69 -20.01
C LYS A 256 -29.01 -4.82 -18.55
N LYS A 257 -29.10 -3.75 -17.75
CA LYS A 257 -28.71 -3.78 -16.33
C LYS A 257 -29.77 -4.42 -15.45
N ILE A 258 -31.05 -4.10 -15.64
CA ILE A 258 -32.15 -4.69 -14.84
C ILE A 258 -32.39 -6.18 -15.14
N ARG A 259 -32.04 -6.62 -16.36
CA ARG A 259 -32.13 -8.04 -16.76
C ARG A 259 -31.01 -8.91 -16.19
N LYS A 260 -30.03 -8.33 -15.49
CA LYS A 260 -28.97 -9.14 -14.87
C LYS A 260 -29.54 -9.94 -13.68
N PRO A 261 -29.21 -11.23 -13.52
CA PRO A 261 -29.62 -12.01 -12.35
C PRO A 261 -29.16 -11.42 -11.02
N SER A 262 -28.09 -10.63 -11.03
CA SER A 262 -27.54 -9.93 -9.86
C SER A 262 -28.29 -8.64 -9.51
N PHE A 263 -29.25 -8.20 -10.32
CA PHE A 263 -30.03 -7.00 -10.06
C PHE A 263 -31.05 -7.28 -8.96
N LYS A 264 -30.95 -6.53 -7.86
CA LYS A 264 -31.96 -6.52 -6.80
C LYS A 264 -32.69 -5.18 -6.88
N TYR A 265 -34.02 -5.21 -6.89
CA TYR A 265 -34.81 -3.99 -6.74
C TYR A 265 -34.49 -3.36 -5.38
N ALA A 266 -34.13 -2.08 -5.38
CA ALA A 266 -34.10 -1.31 -4.14
C ALA A 266 -35.55 -1.27 -3.62
N ARG A 267 -35.77 -1.84 -2.44
CA ARG A 267 -37.01 -1.65 -1.67
C ARG A 267 -36.81 -0.51 -0.68
#